data_AF-A0AA42NWI5-F1
#
_entry.id   AF-A0AA42NWI5-F1
#
_cell.length_a   1.000
_cell.length_b   1.000
_cell.length_c   1.000
_cell.angle_alpha   90.00
_cell.angle_beta   90.00
_cell.angle_gamma   90.00
#
_symmetry.space_group_name_H-M   'P 1'
#
loop_
_entity.id
_entity.type
_entity.pdbx_description
1 polymer ?
#
loop_
_entity_poly.entity_id
_entity_poly.type
_entity_poly.pdbx_seq_one_letter_code
_entity_poly.pdbx_strand_id
1 'polypeptide(L)'
;MKNALLSIALFTMTPVTVIGCQNDGAGIESVPAVALTSERTMDVQASGKLGAYALFDGAKDSGTASWDLYLRSLHQDDRRYLEDISDRYFGTVHFSGAEDREALLRLGFPLPEEWLAAKGMSEAELRAMSDRGDHKAEIFLVDRLLAKMAAVTAQAGAENYLEVVKALPEAARPSVDKDRLEVLNRSADVFSEGPTPFAAYQYGVAFSAATGSPEPIPAAMAMAAELGDRRAETLMADYEARSPAGNQKLVSQLHATMRKMAKRPAP
;
A
#
# COMPACT_ATOMS: atom_id res chain seq x y z
N MET A 1 9.60 46.49 -13.62
CA MET A 1 9.25 47.08 -12.31
C MET A 1 7.82 46.69 -11.95
N LYS A 2 7.66 45.79 -11.00
CA LYS A 2 6.56 45.70 -10.01
C LYS A 2 6.86 44.49 -9.14
N ASN A 3 7.39 44.78 -7.95
CA ASN A 3 7.72 43.84 -6.89
C ASN A 3 6.42 43.38 -6.21
N ALA A 4 6.35 42.10 -5.85
CA ALA A 4 5.45 41.61 -4.82
C ALA A 4 6.29 40.85 -3.79
N LEU A 5 6.44 41.46 -2.61
CA LEU A 5 6.96 40.84 -1.41
C LEU A 5 5.92 39.86 -0.86
N LEU A 6 6.35 38.65 -0.48
CA LEU A 6 5.56 37.75 0.36
C LEU A 6 6.24 37.63 1.73
N SER A 7 5.53 38.07 2.77
CA SER A 7 5.94 38.02 4.17
C SER A 7 5.99 36.61 4.72
N ILE A 8 7.09 36.30 5.41
CA ILE A 8 7.29 35.08 6.21
C ILE A 8 6.71 35.35 7.61
N ALA A 9 5.68 34.61 8.00
CA ALA A 9 5.17 34.59 9.37
C ALA A 9 5.90 33.52 10.18
N LEU A 10 6.70 33.97 11.13
CA LEU A 10 7.41 33.18 12.13
C LEU A 10 6.39 32.69 13.19
N PHE A 11 6.17 31.38 13.32
CA PHE A 11 5.42 30.81 14.45
C PHE A 11 6.40 30.32 15.51
N THR A 12 6.42 31.01 16.64
CA THR A 12 7.13 30.63 17.87
C THR A 12 6.26 29.64 18.65
N MET A 13 6.72 28.39 18.81
CA MET A 13 6.14 27.44 19.77
C MET A 13 6.88 27.52 21.11
N THR A 14 6.13 27.87 22.15
CA THR A 14 6.50 27.73 23.56
C THR A 14 6.25 26.29 24.03
N PRO A 15 7.14 25.69 24.85
CA PRO A 15 6.91 24.37 25.43
C PRO A 15 5.99 24.47 26.66
N VAL A 16 4.97 23.61 26.74
CA VAL A 16 4.18 23.38 27.96
C VAL A 16 4.76 22.20 28.71
N THR A 17 5.29 22.48 29.90
CA THR A 17 5.70 21.49 30.90
C THR A 17 4.49 21.10 31.73
N VAL A 18 4.11 19.82 31.77
CA VAL A 18 3.13 19.31 32.75
C VAL A 18 3.89 18.65 33.89
N ILE A 19 3.83 19.29 35.06
CA ILE A 19 4.33 18.80 36.34
C ILE A 19 3.22 17.92 36.95
N GLY A 20 3.60 16.73 37.40
CA GLY A 20 2.70 15.81 38.11
C GLY A 20 2.35 16.28 39.52
N CYS A 21 1.17 15.88 40.00
CA CYS A 21 0.86 15.79 41.43
C CYS A 21 0.08 14.50 41.71
N GLN A 22 0.51 13.86 42.78
CA GLN A 22 0.09 12.58 43.33
C GLN A 22 -0.48 12.89 44.72
N ASN A 23 -1.67 12.38 45.06
CA ASN A 23 -2.07 11.89 46.40
C ASN A 23 -3.55 11.49 46.49
N ASP A 24 -3.76 10.19 46.71
CA ASP A 24 -4.57 9.48 47.73
C ASP A 24 -5.85 10.11 48.34
N GLY A 25 -6.97 9.41 48.13
CA GLY A 25 -7.75 8.76 49.21
C GLY A 25 -8.97 9.46 49.81
N ALA A 26 -10.19 9.00 49.47
CA ALA A 26 -11.31 8.66 50.39
C ALA A 26 -12.59 8.36 49.58
N GLY A 27 -13.31 7.29 49.95
CA GLY A 27 -14.22 6.56 49.07
C GLY A 27 -15.70 6.99 49.02
N ILE A 28 -16.39 6.37 48.06
CA ILE A 28 -17.85 6.19 48.02
C ILE A 28 -18.12 4.81 47.40
N GLU A 29 -18.89 3.97 48.11
CA GLU A 29 -19.30 2.63 47.70
C GLU A 29 -20.45 2.63 46.67
N SER A 30 -20.22 1.87 45.60
CA SER A 30 -21.12 1.01 44.81
C SER A 30 -22.41 1.54 44.16
N VAL A 31 -22.39 1.56 42.82
CA VAL A 31 -23.49 1.16 41.93
C VAL A 31 -22.89 0.17 40.92
N PRO A 32 -23.52 -0.98 40.61
CA PRO A 32 -22.88 -2.01 39.79
C PRO A 32 -22.87 -1.57 38.32
N ALA A 33 -21.69 -1.20 37.81
CA ALA A 33 -21.48 -1.03 36.38
C ALA A 33 -21.31 -2.41 35.74
N VAL A 34 -22.18 -2.70 34.78
CA VAL A 34 -22.17 -3.87 33.91
C VAL A 34 -20.76 -4.06 33.33
N ALA A 35 -20.20 -5.26 33.54
CA ALA A 35 -18.91 -5.66 33.03
C ALA A 35 -18.90 -5.63 31.49
N LEU A 36 -18.28 -4.61 30.89
CA LEU A 36 -17.81 -4.65 29.52
C LEU A 36 -16.42 -5.31 29.51
N THR A 37 -16.39 -6.63 29.66
CA THR A 37 -15.19 -7.42 29.39
C THR A 37 -15.12 -7.73 27.90
N SER A 38 -14.32 -6.98 27.14
CA SER A 38 -13.50 -7.54 26.04
C SER A 38 -12.50 -6.52 25.51
N GLU A 39 -11.59 -6.02 26.37
CA GLU A 39 -10.29 -5.60 25.86
C GLU A 39 -9.47 -6.86 25.64
N ARG A 40 -9.56 -7.39 24.42
CA ARG A 40 -8.68 -8.46 23.96
C ARG A 40 -7.32 -7.81 23.65
N THR A 41 -6.54 -7.53 24.68
CA THR A 41 -5.09 -7.41 24.53
C THR A 41 -4.61 -8.76 24.01
N MET A 42 -4.39 -8.85 22.69
CA MET A 42 -3.70 -9.99 22.12
C MET A 42 -2.27 -9.96 22.63
N ASP A 43 -1.95 -10.90 23.50
CA ASP A 43 -0.60 -11.19 23.93
C ASP A 43 0.18 -11.75 22.71
N VAL A 44 1.02 -10.89 22.12
CA VAL A 44 1.80 -11.16 20.90
C VAL A 44 3.05 -12.01 21.19
N GLN A 45 3.26 -12.52 22.41
CA GLN A 45 4.53 -13.18 22.76
C GLN A 45 4.59 -14.71 22.64
N ALA A 46 3.51 -15.41 22.25
CA ALA A 46 3.52 -16.88 22.19
C ALA A 46 3.06 -17.47 20.84
N SER A 47 3.51 -16.95 19.69
CA SER A 47 3.32 -17.64 18.40
C SER A 47 4.29 -17.18 17.31
N GLY A 48 5.59 -17.37 17.54
CA GLY A 48 6.67 -16.80 16.70
C GLY A 48 6.76 -17.30 15.25
N LYS A 49 5.95 -18.29 14.82
CA LYS A 49 5.90 -18.75 13.41
C LYS A 49 4.49 -19.00 12.85
N LEU A 50 3.46 -19.07 13.69
CA LEU A 50 2.08 -19.37 13.27
C LEU A 50 1.18 -18.12 13.24
N GLY A 51 1.62 -16.99 13.80
CA GLY A 51 0.77 -15.79 13.96
C GLY A 51 0.60 -14.91 12.72
N ALA A 52 1.55 -14.91 11.78
CA ALA A 52 1.56 -14.03 10.61
C ALA A 52 0.71 -14.58 9.45
N TYR A 53 0.96 -15.84 9.09
CA TYR A 53 0.17 -16.57 8.08
C TYR A 53 -1.31 -16.68 8.48
N ALA A 54 -1.59 -16.95 9.76
CA ALA A 54 -2.96 -17.07 10.26
C ALA A 54 -3.74 -15.74 10.30
N LEU A 55 -3.04 -14.59 10.39
CA LEU A 55 -3.68 -13.27 10.46
C LEU A 55 -4.38 -12.93 9.14
N PHE A 56 -3.75 -13.26 8.01
CA PHE A 56 -4.28 -12.99 6.68
C PHE A 56 -5.14 -14.15 6.13
N ASP A 57 -4.90 -15.40 6.55
CA ASP A 57 -5.71 -16.55 6.13
C ASP A 57 -7.11 -16.61 6.81
N GLY A 58 -7.32 -15.93 7.94
CA GLY A 58 -8.61 -15.87 8.64
C GLY A 58 -9.72 -15.09 7.91
N ALA A 59 -9.36 -14.37 6.84
CA ALA A 59 -10.24 -13.55 6.01
C ALA A 59 -11.15 -14.34 5.02
N LYS A 60 -11.05 -15.66 4.97
CA LYS A 60 -11.58 -16.45 3.85
C LYS A 60 -13.11 -16.53 3.77
N ASP A 61 -13.85 -16.19 4.84
CA ASP A 61 -15.24 -16.65 5.02
C ASP A 61 -16.35 -15.58 4.95
N SER A 62 -16.16 -14.45 4.25
CA SER A 62 -17.23 -13.44 4.16
C SER A 62 -18.42 -13.84 3.28
N GLY A 63 -18.33 -14.92 2.48
CA GLY A 63 -19.42 -15.40 1.63
C GLY A 63 -19.98 -14.36 0.64
N THR A 64 -19.26 -13.25 0.43
CA THR A 64 -19.81 -12.05 -0.21
C THR A 64 -19.93 -12.21 -1.72
N ALA A 65 -21.08 -11.82 -2.26
CA ALA A 65 -21.45 -12.09 -3.65
C ALA A 65 -20.74 -11.20 -4.70
N SER A 66 -20.08 -10.10 -4.33
CA SER A 66 -19.25 -9.27 -5.24
C SER A 66 -18.49 -8.18 -4.47
N TRP A 67 -17.51 -7.54 -5.12
CA TRP A 67 -16.77 -6.37 -4.61
C TRP A 67 -17.71 -5.24 -4.19
N ASP A 68 -18.66 -4.85 -5.04
CA ASP A 68 -19.59 -3.75 -4.75
C ASP A 68 -20.49 -4.05 -3.55
N LEU A 69 -20.96 -5.29 -3.42
CA LEU A 69 -21.76 -5.70 -2.26
C LEU A 69 -20.91 -5.74 -0.99
N TYR A 70 -19.64 -6.12 -1.09
CA TYR A 70 -18.69 -6.05 0.02
C TYR A 70 -18.45 -4.61 0.45
N LEU A 71 -18.14 -3.69 -0.47
CA LEU A 71 -17.94 -2.27 -0.12
C LEU A 71 -19.17 -1.65 0.55
N ARG A 72 -20.38 -2.03 0.13
CA ARG A 72 -21.63 -1.55 0.73
C ARG A 72 -21.84 -1.99 2.17
N SER A 73 -21.27 -3.13 2.58
CA SER A 73 -21.40 -3.63 3.96
C SER A 73 -20.46 -2.93 4.94
N LEU A 74 -19.41 -2.26 4.44
CA LEU A 74 -18.41 -1.58 5.24
C LEU A 74 -18.82 -0.17 5.69
N HIS A 75 -18.20 0.26 6.79
CA HIS A 75 -18.20 1.66 7.20
C HIS A 75 -17.47 2.54 6.19
N GLN A 76 -17.80 3.84 6.19
CA GLN A 76 -17.33 4.78 5.17
C GLN A 76 -15.79 4.86 5.06
N ASP A 77 -15.07 4.80 6.17
CA ASP A 77 -13.60 4.91 6.18
C ASP A 77 -12.91 3.66 5.64
N ASP A 78 -13.49 2.49 5.84
CA ASP A 78 -12.97 1.22 5.29
C ASP A 78 -13.32 1.09 3.81
N ARG A 79 -14.53 1.53 3.43
CA ARG A 79 -14.92 1.63 2.02
C ARG A 79 -13.97 2.53 1.25
N ARG A 80 -13.75 3.77 1.72
CA ARG A 80 -12.87 4.73 1.03
C ARG A 80 -11.45 4.19 0.90
N TYR A 81 -10.94 3.56 1.96
CA TYR A 81 -9.62 2.94 1.91
C TYR A 81 -9.52 1.88 0.80
N LEU A 82 -10.51 0.99 0.67
CA LEU A 82 -10.51 -0.03 -0.38
C LEU A 82 -10.77 0.53 -1.78
N GLU A 83 -11.55 1.61 -1.91
CA GLU A 83 -11.70 2.35 -3.15
C GLU A 83 -10.35 2.96 -3.59
N ASP A 84 -9.59 3.57 -2.67
CA ASP A 84 -8.25 4.10 -2.96
C ASP A 84 -7.26 3.00 -3.41
N ILE A 85 -7.34 1.81 -2.79
CA ILE A 85 -6.56 0.63 -3.22
C ILE A 85 -6.97 0.20 -4.63
N SER A 86 -8.27 0.14 -4.89
CA SER A 86 -8.79 -0.22 -6.20
C SER A 86 -8.31 0.75 -7.28
N ASP A 87 -8.44 2.05 -7.05
CA ASP A 87 -8.02 3.08 -7.99
C ASP A 87 -6.52 3.00 -8.29
N ARG A 88 -5.70 2.83 -7.25
CA ARG A 88 -4.24 2.70 -7.39
C ARG A 88 -3.82 1.50 -8.22
N TYR A 89 -4.54 0.39 -8.09
CA TYR A 89 -4.28 -0.84 -8.83
C TYR A 89 -5.32 -1.09 -9.92
N PHE A 90 -5.89 -0.03 -10.50
CA PHE A 90 -6.73 -0.05 -11.70
C PHE A 90 -7.96 -0.98 -11.61
N GLY A 91 -8.51 -1.26 -10.44
CA GLY A 91 -9.63 -2.19 -10.27
C GLY A 91 -9.25 -3.66 -10.26
N THR A 92 -7.95 -4.00 -10.25
CA THR A 92 -7.48 -5.39 -10.27
C THR A 92 -7.94 -6.22 -9.07
N VAL A 93 -8.35 -5.59 -7.97
CA VAL A 93 -8.88 -6.24 -6.76
C VAL A 93 -10.38 -6.56 -6.84
N HIS A 94 -11.07 -6.14 -7.91
CA HIS A 94 -12.50 -6.38 -8.07
C HIS A 94 -12.82 -7.85 -8.41
N PHE A 95 -13.88 -8.39 -7.79
CA PHE A 95 -14.44 -9.71 -8.06
C PHE A 95 -15.97 -9.65 -8.18
N SER A 96 -16.55 -10.51 -9.03
CA SER A 96 -18.00 -10.52 -9.30
C SER A 96 -18.75 -11.64 -8.56
N GLY A 97 -18.04 -12.44 -7.76
CA GLY A 97 -18.57 -13.60 -7.07
C GLY A 97 -17.50 -14.40 -6.34
N ALA A 98 -17.91 -15.46 -5.65
CA ALA A 98 -17.01 -16.32 -4.88
C ALA A 98 -15.95 -17.02 -5.75
N GLU A 99 -16.32 -17.44 -6.97
CA GLU A 99 -15.38 -18.07 -7.90
C GLU A 99 -14.29 -17.10 -8.37
N ASP A 100 -14.67 -15.88 -8.74
CA ASP A 100 -13.72 -14.81 -9.10
C ASP A 100 -12.82 -14.47 -7.90
N ARG A 101 -13.38 -14.34 -6.69
CA ARG A 101 -12.62 -14.05 -5.47
C ARG A 101 -11.56 -15.12 -5.21
N GLU A 102 -11.93 -16.39 -5.36
CA GLU A 102 -11.00 -17.50 -5.22
C GLU A 102 -9.95 -17.53 -6.35
N ALA A 103 -10.33 -17.14 -7.57
CA ALA A 103 -9.39 -16.98 -8.67
C ALA A 103 -8.37 -15.88 -8.38
N LEU A 104 -8.78 -14.74 -7.82
CA LEU A 104 -7.89 -13.67 -7.37
C LEU A 104 -6.89 -14.16 -6.33
N LEU A 105 -7.36 -14.91 -5.32
CA LEU A 105 -6.48 -15.45 -4.29
C LEU A 105 -5.38 -16.34 -4.90
N ARG A 106 -5.74 -17.23 -5.84
CA ARG A 106 -4.76 -18.09 -6.55
C ARG A 106 -3.78 -17.30 -7.42
N LEU A 107 -4.18 -16.14 -7.92
CA LEU A 107 -3.33 -15.24 -8.70
C LEU A 107 -2.55 -14.25 -7.81
N GLY A 108 -2.53 -14.45 -6.50
CA GLY A 108 -1.72 -13.67 -5.57
C GLY A 108 -2.26 -12.29 -5.23
N PHE A 109 -3.52 -12.00 -5.54
CA PHE A 109 -4.16 -10.74 -5.14
C PHE A 109 -4.53 -10.79 -3.66
N PRO A 110 -4.14 -9.79 -2.86
CA PRO A 110 -4.63 -9.68 -1.50
C PRO A 110 -6.13 -9.40 -1.48
N LEU A 111 -6.85 -10.08 -0.59
CA LEU A 111 -8.28 -9.94 -0.41
C LEU A 111 -8.62 -8.63 0.32
N PRO A 112 -9.84 -8.09 0.16
CA PRO A 112 -10.26 -6.86 0.84
C PRO A 112 -10.08 -6.91 2.36
N GLU A 113 -10.39 -8.05 2.98
CA GLU A 113 -10.24 -8.24 4.42
C GLU A 113 -8.76 -8.19 4.85
N GLU A 114 -7.84 -8.63 4.00
CA GLU A 114 -6.40 -8.60 4.28
C GLU A 114 -5.85 -7.17 4.19
N TRP A 115 -6.33 -6.38 3.22
CA TRP A 115 -6.06 -4.94 3.16
C TRP A 115 -6.54 -4.23 4.43
N LEU A 116 -7.77 -4.54 4.90
CA LEU A 116 -8.30 -3.95 6.13
C LEU A 116 -7.54 -4.40 7.38
N ALA A 117 -7.12 -5.66 7.46
CA ALA A 117 -6.25 -6.14 8.53
C ALA A 117 -4.91 -5.38 8.53
N ALA A 118 -4.27 -5.24 7.36
CA ALA A 118 -3.01 -4.52 7.20
C ALA A 118 -3.13 -3.01 7.46
N LYS A 119 -4.30 -2.40 7.21
CA LYS A 119 -4.61 -1.01 7.58
C LYS A 119 -4.45 -0.78 9.09
N GLY A 120 -4.83 -1.76 9.91
CA GLY A 120 -4.70 -1.71 11.37
C GLY A 120 -3.27 -1.86 11.88
N MET A 121 -2.32 -2.26 11.03
CA MET A 121 -0.92 -2.46 11.39
C MET A 121 -0.09 -1.18 11.17
N SER A 122 0.90 -0.99 12.03
CA SER A 122 1.92 0.05 11.86
C SER A 122 2.91 -0.32 10.74
N GLU A 123 3.55 0.71 10.16
CA GLU A 123 4.61 0.49 9.16
C GLU A 123 5.78 -0.30 9.73
N ALA A 124 6.10 -0.12 11.02
CA ALA A 124 7.17 -0.85 11.71
C ALA A 124 6.84 -2.35 11.84
N GLU A 125 5.58 -2.69 12.14
CA GLU A 125 5.13 -4.10 12.21
C GLU A 125 5.17 -4.76 10.83
N LEU A 126 4.63 -4.10 9.79
CA LEU A 126 4.68 -4.59 8.41
C LEU A 126 6.12 -4.81 7.96
N ARG A 127 7.03 -3.87 8.27
CA ARG A 127 8.46 -3.98 7.98
C ARG A 127 9.10 -5.14 8.73
N ALA A 128 8.88 -5.28 10.03
CA ALA A 128 9.43 -6.39 10.80
C ALA A 128 8.90 -7.77 10.35
N MET A 129 7.71 -7.85 9.77
CA MET A 129 7.17 -9.07 9.17
C MET A 129 7.77 -9.35 7.80
N SER A 130 7.84 -8.34 6.93
CA SER A 130 8.49 -8.41 5.62
C SER A 130 9.97 -8.82 5.75
N ASP A 131 10.72 -8.21 6.67
CA ASP A 131 12.14 -8.51 6.89
C ASP A 131 12.37 -9.95 7.42
N ARG A 132 11.31 -10.64 7.89
CA ARG A 132 11.31 -12.06 8.27
C ARG A 132 10.84 -13.00 7.14
N GLY A 133 10.58 -12.47 5.95
CA GLY A 133 10.13 -13.22 4.77
C GLY A 133 8.61 -13.36 4.66
N ASP A 134 7.82 -12.53 5.35
CA ASP A 134 6.37 -12.48 5.10
C ASP A 134 6.08 -11.66 3.84
N HIS A 135 5.83 -12.38 2.75
CA HIS A 135 5.58 -11.80 1.44
C HIS A 135 4.32 -10.92 1.39
N LYS A 136 3.26 -11.27 2.13
CA LYS A 136 2.03 -10.44 2.18
C LYS A 136 2.30 -9.16 2.95
N ALA A 137 3.02 -9.23 4.07
CA ALA A 137 3.42 -8.04 4.80
C ALA A 137 4.26 -7.09 3.92
N GLU A 138 5.11 -7.63 3.05
CA GLU A 138 5.88 -6.81 2.11
C GLU A 138 5.00 -6.12 1.07
N ILE A 139 4.03 -6.83 0.49
CA ILE A 139 3.00 -6.24 -0.39
C ILE A 139 2.32 -5.04 0.30
N PHE A 140 1.87 -5.21 1.54
CA PHE A 140 1.19 -4.15 2.29
C PHE A 140 2.12 -3.01 2.69
N LEU A 141 3.39 -3.31 3.00
CA LEU A 141 4.41 -2.29 3.27
C LEU A 141 4.68 -1.44 2.03
N VAL A 142 4.86 -2.06 0.86
CA VAL A 142 5.07 -1.35 -0.41
C VAL A 142 3.90 -0.41 -0.69
N ASP A 143 2.65 -0.86 -0.51
CA ASP A 143 1.48 0.01 -0.66
C ASP A 143 1.46 1.18 0.34
N ARG A 144 1.80 0.92 1.62
CA ARG A 144 1.88 1.97 2.65
C ARG A 144 2.89 3.05 2.27
N LEU A 145 4.05 2.64 1.77
CA LEU A 145 5.10 3.56 1.31
C LEU A 145 4.65 4.34 0.06
N LEU A 146 3.95 3.70 -0.88
CA LEU A 146 3.35 4.37 -2.04
C LEU A 146 2.31 5.42 -1.61
N ALA A 147 1.47 5.11 -0.63
CA ALA A 147 0.47 6.04 -0.12
C ALA A 147 1.14 7.27 0.52
N LYS A 148 2.22 7.06 1.27
CA LYS A 148 3.04 8.12 1.85
C LYS A 148 3.69 8.99 0.76
N MET A 149 4.29 8.37 -0.26
CA MET A 149 4.86 9.10 -1.40
C MET A 149 3.82 9.94 -2.13
N ALA A 150 2.63 9.40 -2.37
CA ALA A 150 1.52 10.11 -3.00
C ALA A 150 1.07 11.32 -2.14
N ALA A 151 0.92 11.13 -0.83
CA ALA A 151 0.54 12.22 0.09
C ALA A 151 1.59 13.35 0.12
N VAL A 152 2.88 13.01 0.15
CA VAL A 152 3.98 13.99 0.09
C VAL A 152 3.98 14.73 -1.25
N THR A 153 3.79 14.01 -2.36
CA THR A 153 3.70 14.60 -3.71
C THR A 153 2.54 15.59 -3.82
N ALA A 154 1.36 15.21 -3.33
CA ALA A 154 0.18 16.06 -3.31
C ALA A 154 0.35 17.30 -2.42
N GLN A 155 0.93 17.16 -1.22
CA GLN A 155 1.22 18.28 -0.33
C GLN A 155 2.22 19.28 -0.93
N ALA A 156 3.18 18.79 -1.73
CA ALA A 156 4.14 19.63 -2.44
C ALA A 156 3.55 20.28 -3.71
N GLY A 157 2.36 19.86 -4.16
CA GLY A 157 1.78 20.30 -5.44
C GLY A 157 2.60 19.87 -6.66
N ALA A 158 3.37 18.79 -6.54
CA ALA A 158 4.19 18.24 -7.61
C ALA A 158 3.41 17.22 -8.45
N GLU A 159 3.83 16.99 -9.70
CA GLU A 159 3.19 15.98 -10.55
C GLU A 159 3.64 14.56 -10.18
N ASN A 160 4.86 14.41 -9.66
CA ASN A 160 5.44 13.13 -9.26
C ASN A 160 6.44 13.28 -8.11
N TYR A 161 6.74 12.18 -7.42
CA TYR A 161 7.63 12.19 -6.25
C TYR A 161 9.07 12.60 -6.60
N LEU A 162 9.54 12.30 -7.82
CA LEU A 162 10.89 12.64 -8.24
C LEU A 162 11.10 14.16 -8.37
N GLU A 163 10.05 14.91 -8.73
CA GLU A 163 10.07 16.38 -8.69
C GLU A 163 10.23 16.91 -7.27
N VAL A 164 9.53 16.31 -6.30
CA VAL A 164 9.69 16.66 -4.87
C VAL A 164 11.15 16.48 -4.46
N VAL A 165 11.75 15.33 -4.77
CA VAL A 165 13.16 15.05 -4.46
C VAL A 165 14.10 16.07 -5.13
N LYS A 166 13.88 16.38 -6.41
CA LYS A 166 14.72 17.32 -7.17
C LYS A 166 14.63 18.76 -6.65
N ALA A 167 13.46 19.16 -6.14
CA ALA A 167 13.23 20.49 -5.58
C ALA A 167 13.95 20.71 -4.22
N LEU A 168 14.31 19.65 -3.51
CA LEU A 168 15.02 19.76 -2.24
C LEU A 168 16.48 20.24 -2.43
N PRO A 169 17.04 20.96 -1.43
CA PRO A 169 18.47 21.23 -1.35
C PRO A 169 19.27 19.94 -1.44
N GLU A 170 20.42 19.96 -2.13
CA GLU A 170 21.22 18.75 -2.40
C GLU A 170 21.54 17.94 -1.13
N ALA A 171 21.88 18.62 -0.03
CA ALA A 171 22.17 17.98 1.26
C ALA A 171 20.97 17.22 1.88
N ALA A 172 19.73 17.61 1.53
CA ALA A 172 18.50 16.99 2.02
C ALA A 172 17.94 15.91 1.07
N ARG A 173 18.42 15.83 -0.18
CA ARG A 173 17.92 14.85 -1.15
C ARG A 173 18.09 13.40 -0.70
N PRO A 174 19.25 12.95 -0.18
CA PRO A 174 19.44 11.54 0.16
C PRO A 174 18.45 11.01 1.19
N SER A 175 18.05 11.84 2.17
CA SER A 175 17.13 11.41 3.23
C SER A 175 15.69 11.25 2.75
N VAL A 176 15.30 11.91 1.66
CA VAL A 176 13.96 11.79 1.05
C VAL A 176 13.97 10.80 -0.12
N ASP A 177 15.08 10.73 -0.86
CA ASP A 177 15.26 9.78 -1.96
C ASP A 177 15.33 8.33 -1.48
N LYS A 178 15.71 8.10 -0.21
CA LYS A 178 15.69 6.76 0.39
C LYS A 178 14.31 6.10 0.32
N ASP A 179 13.23 6.87 0.49
CA ASP A 179 11.85 6.33 0.48
C ASP A 179 11.49 5.85 -0.93
N ARG A 180 11.93 6.58 -1.97
CA ARG A 180 11.79 6.18 -3.37
C ARG A 180 12.57 4.90 -3.68
N LEU A 181 13.82 4.82 -3.20
CA LEU A 181 14.67 3.65 -3.39
C LEU A 181 14.13 2.42 -2.64
N GLU A 182 13.59 2.60 -1.44
CA GLU A 182 12.98 1.52 -0.66
C GLU A 182 11.79 0.92 -1.41
N VAL A 183 10.88 1.75 -1.93
CA VAL A 183 9.73 1.30 -2.73
C VAL A 183 10.16 0.55 -3.98
N LEU A 184 11.16 1.06 -4.71
CA LEU A 184 11.69 0.39 -5.91
C LEU A 184 12.29 -0.97 -5.59
N ASN A 185 13.12 -1.07 -4.55
CA ASN A 185 13.79 -2.31 -4.19
C ASN A 185 12.79 -3.34 -3.69
N ARG A 186 11.95 -3.00 -2.71
CA ARG A 186 10.97 -3.93 -2.14
C ARG A 186 9.96 -4.41 -3.18
N SER A 187 9.45 -3.53 -4.04
CA SER A 187 8.54 -3.96 -5.11
C SER A 187 9.23 -4.87 -6.14
N ALA A 188 10.52 -4.65 -6.43
CA ALA A 188 11.30 -5.54 -7.29
C ALA A 188 11.55 -6.90 -6.62
N ASP A 189 11.82 -6.92 -5.31
CA ASP A 189 12.04 -8.12 -4.52
C ASP A 189 10.75 -8.96 -4.47
N VAL A 190 9.61 -8.35 -4.09
CA VAL A 190 8.27 -8.96 -4.16
C VAL A 190 8.03 -9.60 -5.52
N PHE A 191 8.25 -8.87 -6.61
CA PHE A 191 8.00 -9.43 -7.93
C PHE A 191 8.98 -10.51 -8.36
N SER A 192 10.27 -10.39 -8.02
CA SER A 192 11.29 -11.33 -8.47
C SER A 192 11.33 -12.62 -7.67
N GLU A 193 11.00 -12.59 -6.38
CA GLU A 193 10.97 -13.77 -5.51
C GLU A 193 9.65 -14.54 -5.60
N GLY A 194 8.54 -13.83 -5.83
CA GLY A 194 7.19 -14.39 -5.93
C GLY A 194 6.40 -13.80 -7.10
N PRO A 195 6.78 -14.09 -8.36
CA PRO A 195 6.12 -13.51 -9.52
C PRO A 195 4.66 -13.97 -9.61
N THR A 196 3.75 -13.07 -9.24
CA THR A 196 2.30 -13.19 -9.39
C THR A 196 1.78 -12.03 -10.24
N PRO A 197 0.59 -12.15 -10.85
CA PRO A 197 -0.05 -11.03 -11.52
C PRO A 197 -0.15 -9.78 -10.63
N PHE A 198 -0.54 -9.91 -9.36
CA PHE A 198 -0.61 -8.76 -8.45
C PHE A 198 0.77 -8.12 -8.21
N ALA A 199 1.81 -8.92 -7.96
CA ALA A 199 3.16 -8.40 -7.79
C ALA A 199 3.66 -7.65 -9.04
N ALA A 200 3.26 -8.08 -10.25
CA ALA A 200 3.56 -7.34 -11.48
C ALA A 200 2.89 -5.96 -11.49
N TYR A 201 1.59 -5.86 -11.20
CA TYR A 201 0.89 -4.58 -11.09
C TYR A 201 1.53 -3.67 -10.05
N GLN A 202 1.84 -4.21 -8.86
CA GLN A 202 2.46 -3.44 -7.79
C GLN A 202 3.84 -2.91 -8.20
N TYR A 203 4.66 -3.73 -8.87
CA TYR A 203 5.93 -3.29 -9.44
C TYR A 203 5.75 -2.14 -10.44
N GLY A 204 4.78 -2.25 -11.37
CA GLY A 204 4.48 -1.20 -12.34
C GLY A 204 4.08 0.13 -11.69
N VAL A 205 3.16 0.09 -10.71
CA VAL A 205 2.75 1.27 -9.94
C VAL A 205 3.92 1.86 -9.17
N ALA A 206 4.71 1.02 -8.51
CA ALA A 206 5.85 1.47 -7.71
C ALA A 206 6.94 2.13 -8.57
N PHE A 207 7.28 1.51 -9.69
CA PHE A 207 8.27 2.06 -10.61
C PHE A 207 7.77 3.37 -11.25
N SER A 208 6.48 3.43 -11.60
CA SER A 208 5.86 4.63 -12.15
C SER A 208 5.88 5.78 -11.15
N ALA A 209 5.40 5.55 -9.92
CA ALA A 209 5.40 6.53 -8.85
C ALA A 209 6.82 7.04 -8.50
N ALA A 210 7.80 6.13 -8.51
CA ALA A 210 9.18 6.47 -8.21
C ALA A 210 9.87 7.28 -9.32
N THR A 211 9.57 7.01 -10.59
CA THR A 211 10.29 7.62 -11.71
C THR A 211 9.54 8.77 -12.39
N GLY A 212 8.23 8.90 -12.14
CA GLY A 212 7.34 9.80 -12.86
C GLY A 212 7.00 9.32 -14.29
N SER A 213 7.44 8.12 -14.69
CA SER A 213 7.19 7.56 -16.02
C SER A 213 5.89 6.73 -15.98
N PRO A 214 4.93 6.93 -16.91
CA PRO A 214 3.72 6.13 -16.98
C PRO A 214 3.93 4.75 -17.63
N GLU A 215 5.03 4.54 -18.36
CA GLU A 215 5.32 3.30 -19.12
C GLU A 215 5.46 1.99 -18.32
N PRO A 216 5.87 1.97 -17.04
CA PRO A 216 5.91 0.74 -16.25
C PRO A 216 4.53 0.11 -16.02
N ILE A 217 3.46 0.91 -16.02
CA ILE A 217 2.09 0.42 -15.79
C ILE A 217 1.62 -0.52 -16.93
N PRO A 218 1.62 -0.13 -18.21
CA PRO A 218 1.24 -1.03 -19.30
C PRO A 218 2.22 -2.21 -19.44
N ALA A 219 3.51 -2.03 -19.11
CA ALA A 219 4.46 -3.14 -19.06
C ALA A 219 4.08 -4.18 -17.99
N ALA A 220 3.63 -3.73 -16.83
CA ALA A 220 3.14 -4.57 -15.75
C ALA A 220 1.82 -5.27 -16.10
N MET A 221 0.88 -4.58 -16.75
CA MET A 221 -0.35 -5.19 -17.28
C MET A 221 -0.03 -6.32 -18.26
N ALA A 222 0.90 -6.10 -19.20
CA ALA A 222 1.33 -7.15 -20.13
C ALA A 222 1.96 -8.35 -19.39
N MET A 223 2.80 -8.10 -18.38
CA MET A 223 3.38 -9.16 -17.56
C MET A 223 2.33 -9.92 -16.73
N ALA A 224 1.34 -9.22 -16.18
CA ALA A 224 0.25 -9.83 -15.43
C ALA A 224 -0.61 -10.76 -16.32
N ALA A 225 -0.82 -10.38 -17.58
CA ALA A 225 -1.46 -11.23 -18.59
C ALA A 225 -0.65 -12.52 -18.82
N GLU A 226 0.68 -12.40 -18.98
CA GLU A 226 1.58 -13.56 -19.14
C GLU A 226 1.59 -14.48 -17.89
N LEU A 227 1.35 -13.91 -16.71
CA LEU A 227 1.23 -14.63 -15.44
C LEU A 227 -0.19 -15.18 -15.19
N GLY A 228 -1.13 -14.96 -16.11
CA GLY A 228 -2.45 -15.62 -16.11
C GLY A 228 -3.64 -14.75 -15.70
N ASP A 229 -3.46 -13.44 -15.43
CA ASP A 229 -4.61 -12.54 -15.21
C ASP A 229 -5.27 -12.18 -16.54
N ARG A 230 -6.37 -12.87 -16.87
CA ARG A 230 -7.12 -12.64 -18.12
C ARG A 230 -7.76 -11.26 -18.21
N ARG A 231 -7.90 -10.54 -17.09
CA ARG A 231 -8.49 -9.19 -17.08
C ARG A 231 -7.51 -8.12 -17.52
N ALA A 232 -6.21 -8.43 -17.53
CA ALA A 232 -5.14 -7.50 -17.84
C ALA A 232 -5.31 -6.81 -19.20
N GLU A 233 -5.86 -7.50 -20.20
CA GLU A 233 -6.13 -6.91 -21.53
C GLU A 233 -7.18 -5.79 -21.46
N THR A 234 -8.30 -6.02 -20.78
CA THR A 234 -9.34 -5.00 -20.56
C THR A 234 -8.80 -3.84 -19.73
N LEU A 235 -8.05 -4.14 -18.67
CA LEU A 235 -7.44 -3.14 -17.80
C LEU A 235 -6.43 -2.25 -18.55
N MET A 236 -5.66 -2.85 -19.47
CA MET A 236 -4.77 -2.13 -20.37
C MET A 236 -5.55 -1.18 -21.27
N ALA A 237 -6.63 -1.65 -21.91
CA ALA A 237 -7.46 -0.83 -22.77
C ALA A 237 -8.10 0.36 -22.01
N ASP A 238 -8.60 0.12 -20.79
CA ASP A 238 -9.16 1.15 -19.92
C ASP A 238 -8.09 2.16 -19.46
N TYR A 239 -6.85 1.73 -19.25
CA TYR A 239 -5.73 2.60 -18.91
C TYR A 239 -5.32 3.46 -20.11
N GLU A 240 -5.15 2.87 -21.30
CA GLU A 240 -4.78 3.56 -22.53
C GLU A 240 -5.83 4.59 -22.95
N ALA A 241 -7.12 4.31 -22.74
CA ALA A 241 -8.20 5.26 -23.01
C ALA A 241 -8.14 6.54 -22.15
N ARG A 242 -7.50 6.47 -20.98
CA ARG A 242 -7.40 7.57 -20.01
C ARG A 242 -6.01 8.22 -19.96
N SER A 243 -5.01 7.61 -20.61
CA SER A 243 -3.61 8.01 -20.49
C SER A 243 -3.09 8.60 -21.80
N PRO A 244 -2.15 9.56 -21.74
CA PRO A 244 -1.46 10.04 -22.94
C PRO A 244 -0.77 8.88 -23.68
N ALA A 245 -0.60 9.03 -25.00
CA ALA A 245 0.13 8.07 -25.81
C ALA A 245 1.57 7.91 -25.27
N GLY A 246 1.87 6.74 -24.70
CA GLY A 246 3.15 6.43 -24.06
C GLY A 246 4.25 6.00 -25.03
N ASN A 247 5.48 5.94 -24.53
CA ASN A 247 6.62 5.42 -25.31
C ASN A 247 6.59 3.89 -25.42
N GLN A 248 5.97 3.38 -26.48
CA GLN A 248 5.81 1.93 -26.72
C GLN A 248 7.13 1.13 -26.73
N LYS A 249 8.24 1.76 -27.14
CA LYS A 249 9.56 1.13 -27.08
C LYS A 249 9.99 0.90 -25.63
N LEU A 250 9.77 1.88 -24.76
CA LEU A 250 10.08 1.77 -23.34
C LEU A 250 9.16 0.75 -22.65
N VAL A 251 7.86 0.73 -22.95
CA VAL A 251 6.92 -0.30 -22.47
C VAL A 251 7.43 -1.70 -22.80
N SER A 252 7.83 -1.93 -24.05
CA SER A 252 8.37 -3.22 -24.51
C SER A 252 9.67 -3.60 -23.78
N GLN A 253 10.55 -2.63 -23.53
CA GLN A 253 11.81 -2.86 -22.80
C GLN A 253 11.59 -3.19 -21.32
N LEU A 254 10.67 -2.49 -20.67
CA LEU A 254 10.29 -2.73 -19.27
C LEU A 254 9.63 -4.11 -19.12
N HIS A 255 8.70 -4.46 -20.01
CA HIS A 255 8.09 -5.78 -20.03
C HIS A 255 9.13 -6.90 -20.21
N ALA A 256 10.09 -6.73 -21.13
CA ALA A 256 11.18 -7.69 -21.30
C ALA A 256 12.09 -7.80 -20.05
N THR A 257 12.25 -6.72 -19.30
CA THR A 257 12.98 -6.72 -18.02
C THR A 257 12.21 -7.48 -16.96
N MET A 258 10.90 -7.22 -16.80
CA MET A 258 10.04 -7.94 -15.88
C MET A 258 10.03 -9.45 -16.18
N ARG A 259 9.96 -9.83 -17.46
CA ARG A 259 10.06 -11.25 -17.86
C ARG A 259 11.38 -11.91 -17.46
N LYS A 260 12.49 -11.16 -17.44
CA LYS A 260 13.78 -11.68 -16.95
C LYS A 260 13.78 -11.82 -15.43
N MET A 261 13.18 -10.87 -14.71
CA MET A 261 13.06 -10.93 -13.25
C MET A 261 12.25 -12.16 -12.82
N ALA A 262 11.08 -12.39 -13.44
CA ALA A 262 10.21 -13.53 -13.13
C ALA A 262 10.83 -14.91 -13.44
N LYS A 263 11.94 -14.96 -14.19
CA LYS A 263 12.66 -16.19 -14.55
C LYS A 263 13.90 -16.44 -13.68
N ARG A 264 14.28 -15.52 -12.79
CA ARG A 264 15.44 -15.76 -11.90
C ARG A 264 15.06 -16.85 -10.90
N PRO A 265 15.88 -17.90 -10.73
CA PRO A 265 15.73 -18.79 -9.60
C PRO A 265 15.98 -17.98 -8.31
N ALA A 266 15.17 -18.23 -7.28
CA ALA A 266 15.42 -17.68 -5.95
C ALA A 266 16.84 -18.08 -5.50
N PRO A 267 17.64 -17.14 -4.94
CA PRO A 267 19.01 -17.41 -4.52
C PRO A 267 19.12 -18.45 -3.40
#